data_AF-A0A8S0H8G0-F1
#
_entry.id   AF-A0A8S0H8G0-F1
#
_cell.length_a   1.000
_cell.length_b   1.000
_cell.length_c   1.000
_cell.angle_alpha   90.00
_cell.angle_beta   90.00
_cell.angle_gamma   90.00
#
_symmetry.space_group_name_H-M   'P 1'
#
loop_
_entity.id
_entity.type
_entity.pdbx_description
1 polymer ?
#
loop_
_entity_poly.entity_id
_entity_poly.type
_entity_poly.pdbx_seq_one_letter_code
_entity_poly.pdbx_strand_id
1 'polypeptide(L)'
;MRGSDPSRQLQTAEHWLKEHADDPSLLLTLGRLCLQNSLWGKARDYLESSLRLQRNPEACAELARLLAQLGDTERSNQLFQEGLGMLDERLLASPLPVPVRA
;
A
#
# COMPACT_ATOMS: atom_id res chain seq x y z
N MET A 1 -2.02 18.01 5.61
CA MET A 1 -3.40 18.53 5.77
C MET A 1 -4.30 17.75 4.83
N ARG A 2 -5.37 17.10 5.31
CA ARG A 2 -6.36 16.46 4.43
C ARG A 2 -7.32 17.54 3.94
N GLY A 3 -7.67 17.52 2.65
CA GLY A 3 -8.68 18.43 2.11
C GLY A 3 -10.05 18.09 2.67
N SER A 4 -10.98 19.05 2.67
CA SER A 4 -12.29 18.91 3.30
C SER A 4 -13.27 18.00 2.54
N ASP A 5 -12.94 17.57 1.32
CA ASP A 5 -13.84 16.80 0.45
C ASP A 5 -13.08 15.65 -0.28
N PRO A 6 -13.04 14.45 0.33
CA PRO A 6 -12.39 13.28 -0.25
C PRO A 6 -13.00 12.85 -1.60
N SER A 7 -14.29 13.11 -1.83
CA SER A 7 -14.97 12.73 -3.07
C SER A 7 -14.52 13.62 -4.22
N ARG A 8 -14.42 14.93 -4.00
CA ARG A 8 -13.88 15.87 -4.99
C ARG A 8 -12.41 15.63 -5.29
N GLN A 9 -11.62 15.28 -4.27
CA GLN A 9 -10.22 14.89 -4.45
C GLN A 9 -10.10 13.63 -5.32
N LEU A 10 -10.94 12.62 -5.07
CA LEU A 10 -10.96 11.40 -5.87
C LEU A 10 -11.28 11.70 -7.34
N GLN A 11 -12.32 12.49 -7.62
CA GLN A 11 -12.67 12.88 -9.00
C GLN A 11 -11.52 13.61 -9.70
N THR A 12 -10.82 14.49 -8.99
CA THR A 12 -9.69 15.24 -9.54
C THR A 12 -8.52 14.31 -9.87
N ALA A 13 -8.18 13.39 -8.96
CA ALA A 13 -7.12 12.41 -9.18
C ALA A 13 -7.46 11.43 -10.32
N GLU A 14 -8.72 10.99 -10.42
CA GLU A 14 -9.19 10.12 -11.51
C GLU A 14 -9.12 10.82 -12.87
N HIS A 15 -9.29 12.14 -12.90
CA HIS A 15 -9.07 12.93 -14.11
C HIS A 15 -7.60 12.88 -14.56
N TRP A 16 -6.65 13.06 -13.62
CA TRP A 16 -5.22 12.96 -13.92
C TRP A 16 -4.80 11.56 -14.38
N LEU A 17 -5.48 10.52 -13.89
CA LEU A 17 -5.17 9.13 -14.27
C LEU A 17 -5.32 8.89 -15.78
N LYS A 18 -6.15 9.66 -16.48
CA LYS A 18 -6.33 9.53 -17.94
C LYS A 18 -5.05 9.77 -18.72
N GLU A 19 -4.22 10.71 -18.25
CA GLU A 19 -2.95 11.09 -18.88
C GLU A 19 -1.74 10.41 -18.21
N HIS A 20 -1.93 9.84 -17.01
CA HIS A 20 -0.89 9.28 -16.15
C HIS A 20 -1.26 7.89 -15.61
N ALA A 21 -1.77 7.01 -16.48
CA ALA A 21 -2.28 5.70 -16.09
C ALA A 21 -1.24 4.80 -15.39
N ASP A 22 0.03 4.97 -15.75
CA ASP A 22 1.16 4.17 -15.23
C ASP A 22 2.01 4.92 -14.19
N ASP A 23 1.44 5.91 -13.49
CA ASP A 23 2.10 6.54 -12.35
C ASP A 23 1.78 5.79 -11.04
N PRO A 24 2.74 5.04 -10.44
CA PRO A 24 2.52 4.29 -9.22
C PRO A 24 2.16 5.17 -8.01
N SER A 25 2.62 6.43 -7.98
CA SER A 25 2.34 7.38 -6.90
C SER A 25 0.91 7.93 -7.00
N LEU A 26 0.45 8.19 -8.23
CA LEU A 26 -0.93 8.58 -8.49
C LEU A 26 -1.90 7.44 -8.12
N LEU A 27 -1.57 6.20 -8.51
CA LEU A 27 -2.36 5.01 -8.16
C LEU A 27 -2.43 4.79 -6.64
N LEU A 28 -1.31 4.94 -5.92
CA LEU A 28 -1.32 4.89 -4.45
C LEU A 28 -2.23 5.98 -3.86
N THR A 29 -2.16 7.20 -4.39
CA THR A 29 -3.01 8.32 -3.96
C THR A 29 -4.49 8.03 -4.20
N LEU A 30 -4.83 7.48 -5.36
CA LEU A 30 -6.20 7.04 -5.67
C LEU A 30 -6.68 5.95 -4.71
N GLY A 31 -5.83 4.96 -4.40
CA GLY A 31 -6.11 3.95 -3.38
C GLY A 31 -6.47 4.57 -2.02
N ARG A 32 -5.65 5.50 -1.54
CA ARG A 32 -5.87 6.26 -0.29
C ARG A 32 -7.18 7.04 -0.28
N LEU A 33 -7.53 7.67 -1.41
CA LEU A 33 -8.78 8.41 -1.55
C LEU A 33 -9.99 7.48 -1.59
N CYS A 34 -9.89 6.35 -2.28
CA CYS A 34 -10.94 5.32 -2.25
C CYS A 34 -11.16 4.77 -0.84
N LEU A 35 -10.10 4.52 -0.06
CA LEU A 35 -10.23 4.13 1.35
C LEU A 35 -11.00 5.18 2.17
N GLN A 36 -10.70 6.47 1.98
CA GLN A 36 -11.41 7.55 2.67
C GLN A 36 -12.89 7.66 2.28
N ASN A 37 -13.22 7.31 1.03
CA ASN A 37 -14.59 7.27 0.52
C ASN A 37 -15.29 5.92 0.74
N SER A 38 -14.67 4.98 1.48
CA SER A 38 -15.19 3.61 1.69
C SER A 38 -15.44 2.81 0.40
N LEU A 39 -14.70 3.12 -0.66
CA LEU A 39 -14.74 2.43 -1.96
C LEU A 39 -13.73 1.28 -1.98
N TRP A 40 -13.99 0.24 -1.20
CA TRP A 40 -13.03 -0.84 -0.91
C TRP A 40 -12.53 -1.58 -2.15
N GLY A 41 -13.42 -1.90 -3.10
CA GLY A 41 -13.03 -2.57 -4.36
C GLY A 41 -12.05 -1.73 -5.18
N LYS A 42 -12.39 -0.46 -5.43
CA LYS A 42 -11.51 0.47 -6.16
C LYS A 42 -10.20 0.71 -5.43
N ALA A 43 -10.24 0.81 -4.09
CA ALA A 43 -9.03 0.95 -3.29
C ALA A 43 -8.08 -0.23 -3.51
N ARG A 44 -8.60 -1.46 -3.47
CA ARG A 44 -7.82 -2.68 -3.77
C ARG A 44 -7.24 -2.62 -5.19
N ASP A 45 -8.05 -2.31 -6.20
CA ASP A 45 -7.60 -2.29 -7.60
C ASP A 45 -6.47 -1.28 -7.82
N TYR A 46 -6.58 -0.07 -7.27
CA TYR A 46 -5.55 0.96 -7.39
C TYR A 46 -4.27 0.61 -6.63
N LEU A 47 -4.38 0.08 -5.40
CA LEU A 47 -3.22 -0.34 -4.62
C LEU A 47 -2.49 -1.53 -5.27
N GLU A 48 -3.22 -2.52 -5.78
CA GLU A 48 -2.64 -3.63 -6.55
C GLU A 48 -1.96 -3.14 -7.82
N SER A 49 -2.56 -2.17 -8.53
CA SER A 49 -1.97 -1.57 -9.72
C SER A 49 -0.68 -0.81 -9.41
N SER A 50 -0.68 -0.01 -8.34
CA SER A 50 0.52 0.68 -7.84
C SER A 50 1.66 -0.32 -7.57
N LEU A 51 1.36 -1.41 -6.84
CA LEU A 51 2.35 -2.46 -6.53
C LEU A 51 2.84 -3.23 -7.77
N ARG A 52 2.00 -3.40 -8.80
CA ARG A 52 2.43 -4.02 -10.06
C ARG A 52 3.45 -3.15 -10.79
N LEU A 53 3.30 -1.84 -10.76
CA LEU A 53 4.22 -0.91 -11.41
C LEU A 53 5.48 -0.68 -10.59
N GLN A 54 5.34 -0.45 -9.29
CA GLN A 54 6.45 -0.23 -8.38
C GLN A 54 6.15 -0.81 -7.01
N ARG A 55 6.94 -1.81 -6.63
CA ARG A 55 6.91 -2.34 -5.27
C ARG A 55 7.38 -1.30 -4.28
N ASN A 56 6.54 -1.04 -3.28
CA ASN A 56 6.88 -0.10 -2.22
C ASN A 56 6.21 -0.55 -0.89
N PRO A 57 6.88 -0.32 0.25
CA PRO A 57 6.40 -0.78 1.55
C PRO A 57 5.10 -0.11 2.01
N GLU A 58 4.84 1.13 1.60
CA GLU A 58 3.61 1.85 1.97
C GLU A 58 2.37 1.23 1.33
N ALA A 59 2.41 0.97 0.02
CA ALA A 59 1.33 0.35 -0.72
C ALA A 59 1.10 -1.10 -0.27
N CYS A 60 2.17 -1.84 0.08
CA CYS A 60 2.07 -3.16 0.71
C CYS A 60 1.28 -3.09 2.02
N ALA A 61 1.66 -2.18 2.93
CA ALA A 61 1.00 -2.03 4.23
C ALA A 61 -0.45 -1.55 4.11
N GLU A 62 -0.76 -0.68 3.14
CA GLU A 62 -2.12 -0.21 2.91
C GLU A 62 -3.03 -1.29 2.33
N LEU A 63 -2.55 -2.03 1.32
CA LEU A 63 -3.30 -3.15 0.75
C LEU A 63 -3.49 -4.27 1.77
N ALA A 64 -2.46 -4.57 2.57
CA ALA A 64 -2.54 -5.57 3.62
C ALA A 64 -3.65 -5.24 4.63
N ARG A 65 -3.68 -4.00 5.15
CA ARG A 65 -4.74 -3.56 6.08
C ARG A 65 -6.13 -3.66 5.47
N LEU A 66 -6.28 -3.29 4.20
CA LEU A 66 -7.55 -3.43 3.49
C LEU A 66 -7.97 -4.90 3.39
N LEU A 67 -7.07 -5.79 3.00
CA LEU A 67 -7.35 -7.22 2.85
C LEU A 67 -7.70 -7.88 4.19
N ALA A 68 -7.00 -7.52 5.27
CA ALA A 68 -7.36 -7.98 6.62
C ALA A 68 -8.79 -7.57 7.01
N GLN A 69 -9.19 -6.33 6.71
CA GLN A 69 -10.55 -5.86 6.96
C GLN A 69 -11.60 -6.61 6.12
N LEU A 70 -11.23 -7.05 4.91
CA LEU A 70 -12.09 -7.84 4.02
C LEU A 70 -12.04 -9.36 4.33
N GLY A 71 -11.27 -9.79 5.32
CA GLY A 71 -11.14 -11.19 5.74
C GLY A 71 -10.06 -12.00 4.99
N ASP A 72 -9.37 -11.40 4.02
CA ASP A 72 -8.26 -12.03 3.28
C ASP A 72 -6.94 -11.92 4.08
N THR A 73 -6.91 -12.64 5.20
CA THR A 73 -5.84 -12.55 6.20
C THR A 73 -4.53 -13.15 5.69
N GLU A 74 -4.59 -14.21 4.89
CA GLU A 74 -3.39 -14.85 4.33
C GLU A 74 -2.62 -13.90 3.43
N ARG A 75 -3.30 -13.30 2.46
CA ARG A 75 -2.67 -12.35 1.54
C ARG A 75 -2.26 -11.05 2.23
N SER A 76 -3.04 -10.61 3.22
CA SER A 76 -2.63 -9.50 4.11
C SER A 76 -1.27 -9.77 4.75
N ASN A 77 -1.09 -10.95 5.36
CA ASN A 77 0.16 -11.28 6.04
C ASN A 77 1.35 -11.36 5.08
N GLN A 78 1.14 -11.92 3.88
CA GLN A 78 2.17 -11.95 2.83
C GLN A 78 2.64 -10.55 2.44
N LEU A 79 1.71 -9.61 2.25
CA LEU A 79 2.04 -8.23 1.90
C LEU A 79 2.73 -7.49 3.06
N PHE A 80 2.36 -7.75 4.31
CA PHE A 80 3.09 -7.20 5.45
C PHE A 80 4.53 -7.70 5.50
N GLN A 81 4.75 -9.01 5.29
CA GLN A 81 6.10 -9.58 5.24
C GLN A 81 6.92 -9.01 4.08
N GLU A 82 6.31 -8.90 2.89
CA GLU A 82 6.93 -8.28 1.72
C GLU A 82 7.34 -6.83 1.99
N GLY A 83 6.43 -6.01 2.52
CA GLY A 83 6.71 -4.61 2.85
C GLY A 83 7.77 -4.44 3.93
N LEU A 84 7.79 -5.31 4.95
CA LEU A 84 8.85 -5.32 5.96
C LEU A 84 10.21 -5.67 5.37
N GLY A 85 10.27 -6.66 4.47
CA GLY A 85 11.52 -7.03 3.79
C GLY A 85 12.10 -5.90 2.92
N MET A 86 11.25 -5.02 2.37
CA MET A 86 11.71 -3.84 1.60
C MET A 86 12.26 -2.71 2.47
N LEU A 87 11.84 -2.62 3.73
CA LEU A 87 12.37 -1.65 4.68
C LEU A 87 13.73 -2.10 5.26
N ASP A 88 14.15 -3.31 4.93
CA ASP A 88 15.23 -4.03 5.60
C ASP A 88 16.54 -4.08 4.77
N GLU A 89 17.26 -2.95 4.69
CA GLU A 89 18.72 -2.96 4.44
C GLU A 89 19.51 -2.78 5.75
N ARG A 90 18.89 -2.25 6.81
CA ARG A 90 19.55 -1.88 8.08
C ARG A 90 19.26 -2.85 9.24
N LEU A 91 18.19 -3.64 9.16
CA LEU A 91 17.78 -4.61 10.18
C LEU A 91 18.55 -5.94 10.00
N LEU A 92 18.86 -6.35 8.76
CA LEU A 92 19.73 -7.48 8.39
C LEU A 92 21.24 -7.19 8.51
N ALA A 93 21.66 -5.93 8.54
CA ALA A 93 23.06 -5.54 8.74
C ALA A 93 23.52 -5.72 10.20
N SER A 94 22.58 -5.88 11.14
CA SER A 94 22.91 -6.19 12.54
C SER A 94 23.05 -7.70 12.71
N PRO A 95 24.24 -8.22 13.07
CA PRO A 95 24.41 -9.63 13.30
C PRO A 95 23.45 -10.11 14.41
N LEU A 96 22.76 -11.23 14.16
CA LEU A 96 21.92 -11.87 15.16
C LEU A 96 22.79 -12.21 16.39
N PRO A 97 22.30 -11.97 17.62
CA PRO A 97 23.02 -12.38 18.82
C PRO A 97 23.15 -13.90 18.81
N VAL A 98 24.40 -14.39 18.72
CA VAL A 98 24.69 -15.83 18.86
C VAL A 98 24.34 -16.25 20.28
N PRO A 99 23.48 -17.27 20.48
CA PRO A 99 23.17 -17.77 21.80
C PRO A 99 24.44 -18.36 22.41
N VAL A 100 24.90 -17.75 23.51
CA VAL A 100 26.01 -18.29 24.31
C VAL A 100 25.49 -19.56 24.98
N ARG A 101 26.01 -20.72 24.56
CA ARG A 101 25.78 -21.98 25.28
C ARG A 101 26.51 -21.91 26.62
N ALA A 102 25.75 -22.07 27.71
CA ALA A 102 26.27 -22.32 29.06
C ALA A 102 26.61 -23.81 29.24
#